data_AF-A0A6L9KFT6-F1
#
_entry.id   AF-A0A6L9KFT6-F1
#
_cell.length_a   1.000
_cell.length_b   1.000
_cell.length_c   1.000
_cell.angle_alpha   90.00
_cell.angle_beta   90.00
_cell.angle_gamma   90.00
#
_symmetry.space_group_name_H-M   'P 1'
#
loop_
_entity.id
_entity.type
_entity.pdbx_description
1 polymer ?
#
loop_
_entity_poly.entity_id
_entity_poly.type
_entity_poly.pdbx_seq_one_letter_code
_entity_poly.pdbx_strand_id
1 'polypeptide(L)'
;MAVISFNDAPHGLTTFGKNVDCFEIAGVDSIFYPAKLTISNKQALVSSFKVKIPVAVRYCFCNYPKTNGYLYSTAGLPVASFRTDSWEIKKQF
;
A
#
# COMPACT_ATOMS: atom_id res chain seq x y z
N MET A 1 -1.61 10.45 6.78
CA MET A 1 -2.41 9.52 5.94
C MET A 1 -2.12 9.80 4.48
N ALA A 2 -1.98 8.77 3.66
CA ALA A 2 -1.84 8.88 2.21
C ALA A 2 -3.08 8.30 1.52
N VAL A 3 -3.46 8.86 0.38
CA VAL A 3 -4.60 8.42 -0.43
C VAL A 3 -4.07 7.95 -1.78
N ILE A 4 -4.43 6.74 -2.17
CA ILE A 4 -3.98 6.10 -3.41
C ILE A 4 -5.20 5.84 -4.28
N SER A 5 -5.12 6.29 -5.53
CA SER A 5 -6.12 6.05 -6.56
C SER A 5 -5.52 5.17 -7.66
N PHE A 6 -6.37 4.36 -8.29
CA PHE A 6 -5.97 3.43 -9.35
C PHE A 6 -6.77 3.75 -10.60
N ASN A 7 -6.09 4.04 -11.70
CA ASN A 7 -6.74 4.38 -12.97
C ASN A 7 -7.49 3.19 -13.56
N ASP A 8 -6.95 1.97 -13.41
CA ASP A 8 -7.50 0.73 -13.95
C ASP A 8 -8.50 0.04 -12.99
N ALA A 9 -9.03 0.77 -12.01
CA ALA A 9 -10.05 0.28 -11.07
C ALA A 9 -11.22 1.27 -10.95
N PRO A 10 -11.99 1.53 -12.03
CA PRO A 10 -13.06 2.55 -12.04
C PRO A 10 -14.20 2.26 -11.05
N HIS A 11 -14.38 0.98 -10.71
CA HIS A 11 -15.36 0.50 -9.74
C HIS A 11 -14.79 0.35 -8.32
N GLY A 12 -13.53 0.74 -8.11
CA GLY A 12 -12.85 0.73 -6.82
C GLY A 12 -12.17 -0.59 -6.46
N LEU A 13 -11.89 -0.73 -5.17
CA LEU A 13 -11.03 -1.76 -4.61
C LEU A 13 -11.78 -2.63 -3.60
N THR A 14 -11.29 -3.85 -3.40
CA THR A 14 -11.78 -4.79 -2.39
C THR A 14 -10.64 -5.64 -1.83
N THR A 15 -10.82 -6.11 -0.60
CA THR A 15 -9.97 -7.13 0.02
C THR A 15 -10.70 -8.47 0.17
N PHE A 16 -11.94 -8.55 -0.33
CA PHE A 16 -12.86 -9.67 -0.09
C PHE A 16 -13.03 -10.00 1.40
N GLY A 17 -13.07 -8.97 2.24
CA GLY A 17 -13.22 -9.12 3.70
C GLY A 17 -11.97 -9.59 4.43
N LYS A 18 -10.85 -9.78 3.72
CA LYS A 18 -9.57 -10.18 4.34
C LYS A 18 -8.80 -8.97 4.86
N ASN A 19 -8.03 -9.19 5.91
CA ASN A 19 -7.04 -8.23 6.39
C ASN A 19 -5.86 -8.19 5.40
N VAL A 20 -5.31 -7.00 5.13
CA VAL A 20 -4.17 -6.78 4.23
C VAL A 20 -3.07 -6.09 5.02
N ASP A 21 -1.93 -6.76 5.19
CA ASP A 21 -0.81 -6.30 6.01
C ASP A 21 0.47 -6.03 5.20
N CYS A 22 0.39 -6.11 3.88
CA CYS A 22 1.50 -5.87 2.95
C CYS A 22 1.60 -4.40 2.49
N PHE A 23 1.05 -3.45 3.26
CA PHE A 23 1.21 -2.01 3.04
C PHE A 23 2.27 -1.43 3.98
N GLU A 24 3.15 -0.61 3.42
CA GLU A 24 4.13 0.15 4.18
C GLU A 24 4.16 1.61 3.71
N ILE A 25 4.36 2.53 4.64
CA ILE A 25 4.36 3.97 4.42
C ILE A 25 5.62 4.59 5.01
N ALA A 26 6.20 5.56 4.32
CA ALA A 26 7.41 6.26 4.74
C ALA A 26 7.17 7.77 4.81
N GLY A 27 7.87 8.41 5.74
CA GLY A 27 7.94 9.86 5.85
C GLY A 27 9.18 10.41 5.17
N VAL A 28 9.50 11.68 5.46
CA VAL A 28 10.69 12.37 4.94
C VAL A 28 12.01 11.68 5.33
N ASP A 29 11.99 10.84 6.36
CA ASP A 29 13.10 10.02 6.82
C ASP A 29 13.42 8.85 5.89
N SER A 30 12.58 8.58 4.89
CA SER A 30 12.71 7.48 3.94
C SER A 30 12.68 6.08 4.58
N ILE A 31 12.17 5.98 5.80
CA ILE A 31 12.03 4.70 6.52
C ILE A 31 10.60 4.20 6.34
N PHE A 32 10.45 2.99 5.80
CA PHE A 32 9.16 2.34 5.63
C PHE A 32 8.70 1.69 6.94
N TYR A 33 7.48 2.03 7.36
CA TYR A 33 6.80 1.44 8.50
C TYR A 33 5.54 0.71 8.07
N PRO A 34 5.14 -0.38 8.77
CA PRO A 34 3.86 -1.03 8.52
C PRO A 34 2.70 -0.04 8.58
N ALA A 35 1.76 -0.19 7.65
CA ALA A 35 0.64 0.71 7.48
C ALA A 35 -0.68 -0.05 7.45
N LYS A 36 -1.72 0.57 8.01
CA LYS A 36 -3.10 0.08 7.94
C LYS A 36 -3.75 0.57 6.65
N LEU A 37 -4.41 -0.36 5.96
CA LEU A 37 -5.28 -0.08 4.82
C LEU A 37 -6.72 0.15 5.29
N THR A 38 -7.35 1.19 4.74
CA THR A 38 -8.79 1.41 4.76
C THR A 38 -9.24 1.70 3.33
N ILE A 39 -10.28 1.03 2.83
CA ILE A 39 -10.86 1.36 1.53
C ILE A 39 -12.02 2.34 1.77
N SER A 40 -11.98 3.49 1.13
CA SER A 40 -13.04 4.51 1.21
C SER A 40 -13.17 5.21 -0.13
N ASN A 41 -14.40 5.47 -0.58
CA ASN A 41 -14.67 6.18 -1.84
C ASN A 41 -13.86 5.63 -3.03
N LYS A 42 -13.79 4.30 -3.19
CA LYS A 42 -13.02 3.59 -4.23
C LYS A 42 -11.48 3.74 -4.15
N GLN A 43 -10.97 4.40 -3.12
CA GLN A 43 -9.55 4.68 -2.93
C GLN A 43 -8.97 3.87 -1.76
N ALA A 44 -7.66 3.67 -1.78
CA ALA A 44 -6.92 3.08 -0.66
C ALA A 44 -6.36 4.20 0.22
N LEU A 45 -6.84 4.28 1.45
CA LEU A 45 -6.32 5.15 2.50
C LEU A 45 -5.30 4.35 3.30
N VAL A 46 -4.06 4.80 3.28
CA VAL A 46 -2.92 4.12 3.91
C VAL A 46 -2.37 5.01 5.03
N SER A 47 -2.23 4.46 6.23
CA SER A 47 -1.81 5.24 7.40
C SER A 47 -0.98 4.44 8.40
N SER A 48 -0.09 5.13 9.10
CA SER A 48 0.70 4.56 10.20
C SER A 48 0.86 5.60 11.30
N PHE A 49 0.77 5.19 12.56
CA PHE A 49 0.99 6.08 13.72
C PHE A 49 2.43 6.62 13.78
N LYS A 50 3.38 5.93 13.15
CA LYS A 50 4.79 6.33 13.09
C LYS A 50 5.07 7.41 12.03
N VAL A 51 4.16 7.61 11.07
CA VAL A 51 4.38 8.50 9.92
C VAL A 51 3.33 9.60 9.90
N LYS A 52 3.68 10.76 10.45
CA LYS A 52 2.80 11.94 10.50
C LYS A 52 2.64 12.59 9.12
N ILE A 53 3.75 12.75 8.40
CA ILE A 53 3.81 13.38 7.08
C ILE A 53 4.27 12.30 6.08
N PRO A 54 3.34 11.58 5.44
CA PRO A 54 3.69 10.53 4.50
C PRO A 54 4.13 11.13 3.17
N VAL A 55 5.22 10.60 2.62
CA VAL A 55 5.78 11.01 1.32
C VAL A 55 5.84 9.85 0.33
N ALA A 56 5.80 8.60 0.81
CA ALA A 56 5.84 7.41 -0.02
C ALA A 56 5.05 6.25 0.60
N VAL A 57 4.46 5.43 -0.26
CA VAL A 57 3.79 4.16 0.05
C VAL A 57 4.32 3.07 -0.88
N ARG A 58 4.42 1.85 -0.35
CA ARG A 58 4.64 0.63 -1.13
C ARG A 58 3.68 -0.48 -0.71
N TYR A 59 3.44 -1.41 -1.62
CA TYR A 59 2.51 -2.53 -1.48
C TYR A 59 3.17 -3.83 -1.98
N CYS A 60 3.05 -4.90 -1.19
CA CYS A 60 3.67 -6.21 -1.46
C CYS A 60 5.21 -6.17 -1.63
N PHE A 61 5.89 -5.41 -0.78
CA PHE A 61 7.36 -5.33 -0.70
C PHE A 61 7.97 -6.19 0.43
N CYS A 62 7.18 -7.09 1.01
CA CYS A 62 7.62 -8.05 2.02
C CYS A 62 7.74 -9.46 1.41
N ASN A 63 8.66 -10.28 1.95
CA ASN A 63 8.88 -11.66 1.46
C ASN A 63 7.64 -12.55 1.62
N TYR A 64 6.91 -12.38 2.72
CA TYR A 64 5.68 -13.12 3.01
C TYR A 64 4.74 -12.24 3.84
N PRO A 65 3.50 -11.98 3.39
CA PRO A 65 2.50 -11.29 4.20
C PRO A 65 2.07 -12.20 5.35
N LYS A 66 1.87 -11.64 6.56
CA LYS A 66 1.41 -12.45 7.70
C LYS A 66 -0.05 -12.84 7.54
N THR A 67 -0.77 -12.14 6.67
CA THR A 67 -2.17 -12.42 6.34
C THR A 67 -2.30 -12.99 4.94
N ASN A 68 -3.38 -13.74 4.70
CA ASN A 68 -3.72 -14.27 3.36
C ASN A 68 -4.53 -13.26 2.52
N GLY A 69 -4.50 -11.97 2.86
CA GLY A 69 -5.27 -10.93 2.18
C GLY A 69 -4.41 -10.10 1.24
N TYR A 70 -5.01 -9.75 0.11
CA TYR A 70 -4.42 -8.91 -0.92
C TYR A 70 -5.47 -7.90 -1.39
N LEU A 71 -5.00 -6.87 -2.06
CA LEU A 71 -5.83 -5.87 -2.71
C LEU A 71 -6.22 -6.34 -4.11
N TYR A 72 -7.51 -6.19 -4.42
CA TYR A 72 -8.08 -6.47 -5.72
C TYR A 72 -8.88 -5.26 -6.19
N SER A 73 -9.04 -5.11 -7.50
CA SER A 73 -10.16 -4.34 -8.03
C SER A 73 -11.48 -5.04 -7.69
N THR A 74 -12.59 -4.29 -7.67
CA THR A 74 -13.92 -4.89 -7.53
C THR A 74 -14.32 -5.81 -8.68
N ALA A 75 -13.59 -5.77 -9.81
CA ALA A 75 -13.71 -6.74 -10.91
C ALA A 75 -12.98 -8.07 -10.63
N GLY A 76 -12.33 -8.22 -9.48
CA GLY A 76 -11.62 -9.45 -9.08
C GLY A 76 -10.18 -9.54 -9.58
N LEU A 77 -9.67 -8.53 -10.28
CA LEU A 77 -8.27 -8.50 -10.71
C LEU A 77 -7.35 -8.12 -9.55
N PRO A 78 -6.24 -8.85 -9.30
CA PRO A 78 -5.30 -8.50 -8.25
C PRO A 78 -4.55 -7.21 -8.59
N VAL A 79 -4.29 -6.40 -7.56
CA VAL A 79 -3.41 -5.24 -7.68
C VAL A 79 -1.96 -5.72 -7.67
N ALA A 80 -1.18 -5.30 -8.67
CA ALA A 80 0.25 -5.59 -8.75
C ALA A 80 1.03 -4.93 -7.59
N SER A 81 2.19 -5.47 -7.24
CA SER A 81 3.10 -4.79 -6.31
C SER A 81 3.53 -3.44 -6.88
N PHE A 82 3.64 -2.43 -6.01
CA PHE A 82 4.03 -1.09 -6.42
C PHE A 82 4.75 -0.35 -5.29
N ARG A 83 5.48 0.70 -5.68
CA ARG A 83 6.03 1.74 -4.80
C ARG A 83 5.83 3.10 -5.46
N THR A 84 5.76 4.15 -4.65
CA THR A 84 5.49 5.52 -5.12
C THR A 84 6.68 6.46 -4.95
N ASP A 85 7.72 6.04 -4.26
CA ASP A 85 8.97 6.80 -4.20
C ASP A 85 9.82 6.61 -5.46
N SER A 86 10.73 7.56 -5.69
CA SER A 86 11.73 7.52 -6.76
C SER A 86 13.15 7.49 -6.18
N TRP A 87 13.33 6.92 -4.98
CA TRP A 87 14.61 6.94 -4.29
C TRP A 87 15.59 5.93 -4.88
N GLU A 88 16.87 6.30 -4.91
CA GLU A 88 17.92 5.38 -5.31
C GLU A 88 18.02 4.21 -4.35
N ILE A 89 17.89 2.99 -4.90
CA ILE A 89 18.13 1.77 -4.14
C ILE A 89 19.64 1.62 -3.99
N LYS A 90 20.16 1.91 -2.80
CA LYS A 90 21.55 1.62 -2.48
C LYS A 90 21.77 0.11 -2.57
N LYS A 91 22.49 -0.33 -3.61
CA LYS A 91 22.91 -1.73 -3.73
C LYS A 91 23.96 -2.00 -2.67
N GLN A 92 23.63 -2.89 -1.75
CA GLN A 92 24.59 -3.41 -0.78
C GLN A 92 25.28 -4.59 -1.47
N PHE A 93 26.46 -4.32 -2.05
CA PHE A 93 27.38 -5.36 -2.55
C PHE A 93 28.30 -5.80 -1.41
#